data_AF-A0A8C7MXJ7-F1
#
_entry.id   AF-A0A8C7MXJ7-F1
#
_cell.length_a   1.000
_cell.length_b   1.000
_cell.length_c   1.000
_cell.angle_alpha   90.00
_cell.angle_beta   90.00
_cell.angle_gamma   90.00
#
_symmetry.space_group_name_H-M   'P 1'
#
loop_
_entity.id
_entity.type
_entity.pdbx_description
1 polymer ?
#
loop_
_entity_poly.entity_id
_entity_poly.type
_entity_poly.pdbx_seq_one_letter_code
_entity_poly.pdbx_strand_id
1 'polypeptide(L)'
;MKRYWIHTGRRPSGLCGAALLVAARMHKFRRTIKEIISVVKVCEATLRKRLNEFEDTPNSQLTIEEFIKVDLDQECDPPSFIAGQRNKRMNLLEWSQQSCLGFISTGEIHEYQDEIEMEQSRPKLRVMYGSYAKTGTAQMGPAALASPPARTPCGGGNISVFCQSIVARA
;
A
#
# COMPACT_ATOMS: atom_id res chain seq x y z
N MET A 1 9.36 -15.05 23.19
CA MET A 1 8.24 -14.31 22.53
C MET A 1 7.83 -12.95 23.15
N LYS A 2 8.19 -12.60 24.41
CA LYS A 2 7.79 -11.29 25.00
C LYS A 2 8.50 -10.06 24.37
N ARG A 3 9.65 -10.25 23.71
CA ARG A 3 10.52 -9.16 23.21
C ARG A 3 10.16 -8.57 21.83
N TYR A 4 9.22 -9.17 21.10
CA TYR A 4 8.89 -8.73 19.73
C TYR A 4 7.74 -7.73 19.65
N TRP A 5 7.15 -7.33 20.78
CA TRP A 5 6.01 -6.41 20.87
C TRP A 5 4.79 -6.79 20.00
N ILE A 6 4.76 -8.01 19.45
CA ILE A 6 3.71 -8.49 18.54
C ILE A 6 2.40 -8.80 19.25
N HIS A 7 2.38 -8.86 20.59
CA HIS A 7 1.22 -9.22 21.41
C HIS A 7 0.63 -8.05 22.21
N THR A 8 1.44 -7.03 22.52
CA THR A 8 1.02 -5.87 23.29
C THR A 8 -0.04 -5.06 22.53
N GLY A 9 -1.15 -4.74 23.20
CA GLY A 9 -2.25 -3.94 22.64
C GLY A 9 -3.04 -4.62 21.50
N ARG A 10 -2.93 -5.95 21.36
CA ARG A 10 -3.50 -6.71 20.24
C ARG A 10 -4.44 -7.80 20.72
N ARG A 11 -5.39 -8.19 19.85
CA ARG A 11 -6.33 -9.28 20.12
C ARG A 11 -5.57 -10.62 20.23
N PRO A 12 -5.60 -11.31 21.38
CA PRO A 12 -4.87 -12.55 21.59
C PRO A 12 -5.36 -13.68 20.68
N SER A 13 -6.67 -13.72 20.35
CA SER A 13 -7.24 -14.71 19.43
C SER A 13 -6.54 -14.71 18.07
N GLY A 14 -6.33 -13.55 17.46
CA GLY A 14 -5.68 -13.48 16.14
C GLY A 14 -4.24 -14.00 16.16
N LEU A 15 -3.52 -13.78 17.27
CA LEU A 15 -2.15 -14.25 17.46
C LEU A 15 -2.10 -15.75 17.73
N CYS A 16 -3.02 -16.27 18.55
CA CYS A 16 -3.06 -17.71 18.82
C CYS A 16 -3.40 -18.51 17.55
N GLY A 17 -4.30 -18.00 16.70
CA GLY A 17 -4.60 -18.62 15.41
C GLY A 17 -3.40 -18.63 14.46
N ALA A 18 -2.64 -17.54 14.41
CA ALA A 18 -1.44 -17.46 13.58
C ALA A 18 -0.36 -18.45 14.09
N ALA A 19 -0.14 -18.49 15.41
CA ALA A 19 0.78 -19.42 16.04
C ALA A 19 0.37 -20.88 15.79
N LEU A 20 -0.92 -21.21 15.90
CA LEU A 20 -1.45 -22.55 15.64
C LEU A 20 -1.17 -22.97 14.19
N LEU A 21 -1.36 -22.06 13.22
CA LEU A 21 -1.11 -22.35 11.81
C LEU A 21 0.38 -22.61 11.53
N VAL A 22 1.26 -21.81 12.11
CA VAL A 22 2.71 -21.97 11.95
C VAL A 22 3.17 -23.29 12.59
N ALA A 23 2.75 -23.57 13.83
CA ALA A 23 3.07 -24.81 14.52
C ALA A 23 2.56 -26.05 13.76
N ALA A 24 1.31 -26.01 13.28
CA ALA A 24 0.75 -27.09 12.47
C ALA A 24 1.64 -27.40 11.26
N ARG A 25 2.13 -26.36 10.56
CA ARG A 25 3.01 -26.52 9.40
C ARG A 25 4.41 -27.03 9.76
N MET A 26 4.96 -26.57 10.89
CA MET A 26 6.25 -27.07 11.41
C MET A 26 6.18 -28.58 11.67
N HIS A 27 5.08 -29.07 12.24
CA HIS A 27 4.86 -30.50 12.50
C HIS A 27 4.25 -31.27 11.32
N LYS A 28 4.29 -30.72 10.10
CA LYS A 28 3.73 -31.30 8.87
C LYS A 28 2.22 -31.66 8.97
N PHE A 29 1.49 -31.05 9.89
CA PHE A 29 0.05 -31.14 10.05
C PHE A 29 -0.65 -30.08 9.19
N ARG A 30 -1.21 -30.49 8.07
CA ARG A 30 -1.80 -29.56 7.10
C ARG A 30 -3.22 -29.17 7.50
N ARG A 31 -3.39 -27.96 8.04
CA ARG A 31 -4.69 -27.31 8.26
C ARG A 31 -4.86 -26.09 7.37
N THR A 32 -6.09 -25.87 6.94
CA THR A 32 -6.48 -24.72 6.15
C THR A 32 -6.72 -23.50 7.05
N ILE A 33 -6.57 -22.31 6.48
CA ILE A 33 -6.87 -21.05 7.16
C ILE A 33 -8.34 -21.02 7.61
N LYS A 34 -9.26 -21.58 6.82
CA LYS A 34 -10.69 -21.65 7.14
C LYS A 34 -10.99 -22.48 8.40
N GLU A 35 -10.33 -23.63 8.56
CA GLU A 35 -10.45 -24.47 9.75
C GLU A 35 -9.96 -23.76 11.01
N ILE A 36 -8.91 -22.94 10.92
CA ILE A 36 -8.40 -22.20 12.07
C ILE A 36 -9.33 -21.04 12.42
N ILE A 37 -9.81 -20.32 11.42
CA ILE A 37 -10.76 -19.20 11.60
C ILE A 37 -12.03 -19.68 12.30
N SER A 38 -12.54 -20.87 11.94
CA SER A 38 -13.76 -21.40 12.53
C SER A 38 -13.63 -21.65 14.04
N VAL A 39 -12.43 -21.97 14.53
CA VAL A 39 -12.13 -22.19 15.95
C VAL A 39 -11.85 -20.87 16.68
N VAL A 40 -10.96 -20.05 16.13
CA VAL A 40 -10.40 -18.87 16.80
C VAL A 40 -11.32 -17.64 16.71
N LYS A 41 -12.34 -17.69 15.84
CA LYS A 41 -13.36 -16.66 15.65
C LYS A 41 -12.77 -15.29 15.31
N VAL A 42 -11.90 -15.25 14.31
CA VAL A 42 -11.28 -14.01 13.79
C VAL A 42 -11.43 -13.93 12.27
N CYS A 43 -11.45 -12.72 11.71
CA CYS A 43 -11.50 -12.54 10.27
C CYS A 43 -10.22 -13.04 9.59
N GLU A 44 -10.36 -13.55 8.36
CA GLU A 44 -9.23 -14.01 7.56
C GLU A 44 -8.16 -12.91 7.36
N ALA A 45 -8.59 -11.70 7.02
CA ALA A 45 -7.70 -10.56 6.85
C ALA A 45 -6.88 -10.28 8.12
N THR A 46 -7.47 -10.46 9.30
CA THR A 46 -6.77 -10.29 10.57
C THR A 46 -5.72 -11.38 10.74
N LEU A 47 -6.05 -12.64 10.49
CA LEU A 47 -5.10 -13.75 10.60
C LEU A 47 -3.92 -13.57 9.64
N ARG A 48 -4.19 -13.20 8.38
CA ARG A 48 -3.17 -12.89 7.38
C ARG A 48 -2.24 -11.77 7.84
N LYS A 49 -2.80 -10.67 8.38
CA LYS A 49 -2.01 -9.57 8.92
C LYS A 49 -1.06 -10.01 10.04
N ARG A 50 -1.52 -10.91 10.94
CA ARG A 50 -0.68 -11.44 12.03
C ARG A 50 0.44 -12.36 11.53
N LEU A 51 0.19 -13.12 10.46
CA LEU A 51 1.23 -13.95 9.83
C LEU A 51 2.31 -13.10 9.17
N ASN A 52 1.94 -12.03 8.45
CA ASN A 52 2.91 -11.12 7.83
C ASN A 52 3.74 -10.38 8.89
N GLU A 53 3.11 -9.95 9.98
CA GLU A 53 3.84 -9.31 11.09
C GLU A 53 4.82 -10.29 11.78
N PHE A 54 4.53 -11.59 11.76
CA PHE A 54 5.49 -12.61 12.21
C PHE A 54 6.61 -12.81 11.21
N GLU A 55 6.32 -12.81 9.90
CA GLU A 55 7.33 -12.86 8.83
C GLU A 55 8.36 -11.72 8.94
N ASP A 56 7.91 -10.51 9.30
CA ASP A 56 8.79 -9.36 9.49
C ASP A 56 9.72 -9.48 10.71
N THR A 57 9.52 -10.45 11.59
CA THR A 57 10.42 -10.69 12.74
C THR A 57 11.61 -11.57 12.36
N PRO A 58 12.79 -11.40 12.98
CA PRO A 58 13.96 -12.24 12.69
C PRO A 58 13.71 -13.74 12.95
N ASN A 59 12.77 -14.08 13.85
CA ASN A 59 12.42 -15.46 14.18
C ASN A 59 11.75 -16.22 13.03
N SER A 60 11.18 -15.51 12.06
CA SER A 60 10.58 -16.15 10.88
C SER A 60 11.62 -16.85 10.00
N GLN A 61 12.89 -16.46 10.14
CA GLN A 61 13.99 -16.95 9.31
C GLN A 61 14.70 -18.16 9.90
N LEU A 62 14.43 -18.50 11.16
CA LEU A 62 15.06 -19.63 11.83
C LEU A 62 14.48 -20.97 11.33
N THR A 63 15.33 -21.99 11.34
CA THR A 63 14.86 -23.38 11.18
C THR A 63 14.04 -23.81 12.39
N ILE A 64 13.28 -24.91 12.27
CA ILE A 64 12.48 -25.44 13.39
C ILE A 64 13.34 -25.71 14.61
N GLU A 65 14.52 -26.31 14.41
CA GLU A 65 15.42 -26.69 15.49
C GLU A 65 16.01 -25.47 16.20
N GLU A 66 16.38 -24.44 15.45
CA GLU A 66 16.88 -23.18 15.98
C GLU A 66 15.78 -22.42 16.72
N PHE A 67 14.55 -22.41 16.20
CA PHE A 67 13.42 -21.75 16.85
C PHE A 67 13.11 -22.33 18.24
N ILE A 68 13.34 -23.63 18.44
CA ILE A 68 13.12 -24.30 19.74
C ILE A 68 14.29 -24.04 20.70
N LYS A 69 15.52 -23.94 20.20
CA LYS A 69 16.73 -23.84 21.03
C LYS A 69 17.14 -22.40 21.34
N VAL A 70 16.83 -21.44 20.47
CA VAL A 70 17.39 -20.09 20.52
C VAL A 70 16.30 -19.08 20.89
N ASP A 71 16.46 -18.46 22.06
CA ASP A 71 15.79 -17.20 22.37
C ASP A 71 16.66 -16.05 21.85
N LEU A 72 16.31 -15.48 20.70
CA LEU A 72 17.00 -14.28 20.20
C LEU A 72 16.82 -13.10 21.17
N ASP A 73 17.89 -12.38 21.44
CA ASP A 73 17.89 -11.19 22.31
C ASP A 73 17.45 -9.90 21.62
N GLN A 74 17.31 -9.93 20.29
CA GLN A 74 16.88 -8.77 19.50
C GLN A 74 15.45 -8.34 19.87
N GLU A 75 15.35 -7.10 20.33
CA GLU A 75 14.09 -6.41 20.56
C GLU A 75 13.60 -5.81 19.24
N CYS A 76 12.33 -6.03 18.92
CA CYS A 76 11.71 -5.49 17.70
C CYS A 76 10.67 -4.44 18.06
N ASP A 77 10.62 -3.37 17.26
CA ASP A 77 9.65 -2.31 17.42
C ASP A 77 8.21 -2.82 17.23
N PRO A 78 7.23 -2.26 17.97
CA PRO A 78 5.83 -2.59 17.76
C PRO A 78 5.38 -2.20 16.34
N PRO A 79 4.49 -2.97 15.70
CA PRO A 79 4.06 -2.66 14.33
C PRO A 79 3.33 -1.31 14.19
N SER A 80 2.79 -0.74 15.27
CA SER A 80 2.26 0.63 15.28
C SER A 80 3.35 1.68 15.05
N PHE A 81 4.53 1.47 15.63
CA PHE A 81 5.70 2.33 15.42
C PHE A 81 6.23 2.22 14.00
N ILE A 82 6.40 0.98 13.51
CA ILE A 82 6.84 0.71 12.12
C ILE A 82 5.86 1.31 11.11
N ALA A 83 4.55 1.12 11.31
CA ALA A 83 3.52 1.71 10.46
C ALA A 83 3.55 3.24 10.48
N GLY A 84 3.74 3.85 11.66
CA GLY A 84 3.88 5.29 11.81
C GLY A 84 5.08 5.83 11.04
N GLN A 85 6.24 5.17 11.12
CA GLN A 85 7.44 5.57 10.41
C GLN A 85 7.31 5.41 8.89
N ARG A 86 6.66 4.32 8.45
CA ARG A 86 6.36 4.09 7.03
C ARG A 86 5.44 5.17 6.46
N ASN A 87 4.41 5.56 7.21
CA ASN A 87 3.49 6.60 6.79
C ASN A 87 4.19 7.97 6.67
N LYS A 88 5.03 8.32 7.65
CA LYS A 88 5.85 9.56 7.58
C LYS A 88 6.75 9.59 6.34
N ARG A 89 7.44 8.48 6.05
CA ARG A 89 8.30 8.36 4.86
C ARG A 89 7.50 8.47 3.56
N MET A 90 6.32 7.84 3.50
CA MET A 90 5.42 7.97 2.35
C MET A 90 4.94 9.39 2.14
N ASN A 91 4.49 10.07 3.20
CA ASN A 91 4.05 11.46 3.12
C ASN A 91 5.20 12.39 2.67
N LEU A 92 6.44 12.13 3.10
CA LEU A 92 7.60 12.90 2.67
C LEU A 92 7.89 12.72 1.18
N LEU A 93 7.79 11.48 0.67
CA LEU A 93 7.96 11.18 -0.76
C LEU A 93 6.85 11.82 -1.59
N GLU A 94 5.61 11.81 -1.10
CA GLU A 94 4.47 12.46 -1.74
C GLU A 94 4.68 13.98 -1.80
N TRP A 95 5.09 14.60 -0.69
CA TRP A 95 5.44 16.02 -0.64
C TRP A 95 6.58 16.38 -1.60
N SER A 96 7.64 15.56 -1.66
CA SER A 96 8.75 15.76 -2.60
C SER A 96 8.30 15.66 -4.06
N GLN A 97 7.40 14.71 -4.38
CA GLN A 97 6.84 14.55 -5.72
C GLN A 97 5.98 15.76 -6.10
N GLN A 98 5.07 16.21 -5.23
CA GLN A 98 4.26 17.41 -5.47
C GLN A 98 5.11 18.67 -5.58
N SER A 99 6.15 18.82 -4.77
CA SER A 99 7.06 19.96 -4.86
C SER A 99 7.80 20.01 -6.20
N CYS A 100 8.23 18.85 -6.73
CA CYS A 100 8.87 18.77 -8.04
C CYS A 100 7.87 19.01 -9.18
N LEU A 101 6.68 18.42 -9.09
CA LEU A 101 5.62 18.58 -10.10
C LEU A 101 5.10 20.03 -10.18
N GLY A 102 4.99 20.71 -9.03
CA GLY A 102 4.58 22.11 -8.95
C GLY A 102 5.56 23.05 -9.65
N PHE A 103 6.87 22.83 -9.48
CA PHE A 103 7.91 23.63 -10.12
C PHE A 103 7.90 23.49 -11.65
N ILE A 104 7.75 22.26 -12.16
CA ILE A 104 7.70 21.98 -13.61
C ILE A 104 6.43 22.60 -14.22
N SER A 105 5.27 22.41 -13.59
CA SER A 105 3.99 22.90 -14.12
C SER A 105 3.88 24.42 -14.16
N THR A 106 4.46 25.15 -13.20
CA THR A 106 4.39 26.63 -13.21
C THR A 106 5.38 27.28 -14.17
N GLY A 107 6.53 26.66 -14.42
CA GLY A 107 7.54 27.21 -15.33
C GLY A 107 7.10 27.13 -16.79
N GLU A 108 6.60 25.96 -17.21
CA GLU A 108 6.22 25.72 -18.61
C GLU A 108 4.90 26.42 -18.99
N ILE A 109 3.92 26.50 -18.07
CA ILE A 109 2.61 27.13 -18.36
C ILE A 109 2.71 28.66 -18.45
N HIS A 110 3.58 29.29 -17.66
CA HIS A 110 3.74 30.75 -17.65
C HIS A 110 4.38 31.26 -18.96
N GLU A 111 5.30 30.49 -19.54
CA GLU A 111 5.95 30.80 -20.82
C GLU A 111 4.92 30.85 -21.97
N TYR A 112 4.00 29.88 -22.05
CA TYR A 112 2.96 29.88 -23.08
C TYR A 112 1.85 30.91 -22.86
N GLN A 113 1.53 31.27 -21.62
CA GLN A 113 0.51 32.29 -21.34
C GLN A 113 0.96 33.69 -21.78
N ASP A 114 2.23 34.02 -21.57
CA ASP A 114 2.82 35.29 -22.03
C ASP A 114 2.82 35.37 -23.58
N GLU A 115 3.06 34.26 -24.28
CA GLU A 115 2.99 34.20 -25.75
C GLU A 115 1.56 34.37 -26.29
N ILE A 116 0.56 33.74 -25.65
CA ILE A 116 -0.84 33.84 -26.06
C ILE A 116 -1.38 35.26 -25.87
N GLU A 117 -1.01 35.94 -24.78
CA GLU A 117 -1.44 37.32 -24.52
C GLU A 117 -0.83 38.31 -25.53
N MET A 118 0.45 38.15 -25.87
CA MET A 118 1.08 38.95 -26.93
C MET A 118 0.42 38.75 -28.29
N GLU A 119 0.06 37.52 -28.66
CA GLU A 119 -0.60 37.22 -29.95
C GLU A 119 -2.03 37.79 -30.01
N GLN A 120 -2.75 37.82 -28.89
CA GLN A 120 -4.10 38.38 -28.79
C GLN A 120 -4.13 39.92 -28.82
N SER A 121 -3.02 40.57 -28.42
CA SER A 121 -2.85 42.02 -28.50
C SER A 121 -2.61 42.55 -29.92
N ARG A 122 -2.32 41.65 -30.88
CA ARG A 122 -2.15 42.04 -32.29
C ARG A 122 -3.49 42.58 -32.83
N PRO A 123 -3.50 43.77 -33.47
CA PRO A 123 -4.74 44.38 -33.96
C PRO A 123 -5.36 43.48 -35.03
N LYS A 124 -6.51 42.87 -34.70
CA LYS A 124 -7.28 42.05 -35.65
C LYS A 124 -7.85 42.97 -36.73
N LEU A 125 -7.41 42.78 -37.97
CA LEU A 125 -8.01 43.41 -39.15
C LEU A 125 -9.51 43.12 -39.16
N ARG A 126 -10.32 44.18 -39.12
CA ARG A 126 -11.79 44.08 -39.11
C ARG A 126 -12.27 43.70 -40.50
N VAL A 127 -12.24 42.40 -40.83
CA VAL A 127 -12.69 41.91 -42.13
C VAL A 127 -14.22 41.91 -42.19
N MET A 128 -14.76 42.54 -43.24
CA MET A 128 -16.16 42.88 -43.46
C MET A 128 -17.10 41.67 -43.75
N TYR A 129 -16.58 40.45 -43.84
CA TYR A 129 -17.34 39.24 -44.25
C TYR A 129 -17.58 38.22 -43.12
N GLY A 130 -17.87 38.69 -41.90
CA GLY A 130 -18.17 37.82 -40.73
C GLY A 130 -19.54 37.13 -40.74
N SER A 131 -20.33 37.23 -41.82
CA SER A 131 -21.74 36.82 -41.86
C SER A 131 -22.00 35.38 -42.34
N TYR A 132 -21.00 34.63 -42.78
CA TYR A 132 -21.21 33.25 -43.27
C TYR A 132 -20.85 32.13 -42.27
N ALA A 133 -20.33 32.45 -41.08
CA ALA A 133 -20.01 31.46 -40.06
C ALA A 133 -21.17 31.28 -39.06
N LYS A 134 -22.33 30.80 -39.55
CA LYS A 134 -23.38 30.25 -38.69
C LYS A 134 -23.85 28.91 -39.26
N THR A 135 -23.11 27.85 -39.00
CA THR A 135 -23.63 26.48 -38.89
C THR A 135 -22.72 25.70 -37.93
N GLY A 136 -23.31 25.07 -36.90
CA GLY A 136 -22.59 24.13 -36.03
C GLY A 136 -22.69 24.38 -34.52
N THR A 137 -23.86 24.69 -33.98
CA THR A 137 -24.12 24.44 -32.55
C THR A 137 -24.20 22.94 -32.30
N ALA A 138 -23.10 22.32 -31.88
CA ALA A 138 -23.12 21.02 -31.23
C ALA A 138 -22.84 21.24 -29.73
N GLN A 139 -23.88 21.09 -28.91
CA GLN A 139 -23.74 20.97 -27.47
C GLN A 139 -22.97 19.69 -27.15
N MET A 140 -21.82 19.81 -26.48
CA MET A 140 -21.19 18.70 -25.75
C MET A 140 -21.34 19.00 -24.27
N GLY A 141 -22.15 18.18 -23.58
CA GLY A 141 -22.36 18.24 -22.14
C GLY A 141 -21.09 17.90 -21.34
N PRO A 142 -21.09 18.10 -20.02
CA PRO A 142 -19.92 17.84 -19.20
C PRO A 142 -19.69 16.33 -19.10
N ALA A 143 -18.62 15.84 -19.71
CA ALA A 143 -18.13 14.49 -19.47
C ALA A 143 -17.58 14.42 -18.04
N ALA A 144 -18.37 13.83 -17.15
CA ALA A 144 -17.91 13.36 -15.86
C ALA A 144 -16.78 12.35 -16.10
N LEU A 145 -15.54 12.71 -15.74
CA LEU A 145 -14.41 11.78 -15.75
C LEU A 145 -13.84 11.62 -14.34
N ALA A 146 -14.18 10.46 -13.78
CA ALA A 146 -13.38 9.60 -12.93
C ALA A 146 -12.74 10.19 -11.66
N SER A 147 -13.36 9.86 -10.53
CA SER A 147 -12.72 9.66 -9.23
C SER A 147 -11.40 8.86 -9.33
N PRO A 148 -10.42 9.13 -8.44
CA PRO A 148 -9.07 8.56 -8.52
C PRO A 148 -9.07 7.03 -8.34
N PRO A 149 -8.09 6.31 -8.91
CA PRO A 149 -7.99 4.87 -8.72
C PRO A 149 -7.79 4.54 -7.24
N ALA A 150 -8.57 3.57 -6.76
CA ALA A 150 -8.46 3.03 -5.42
C ALA A 150 -7.01 2.62 -5.13
N ARG A 151 -6.49 3.03 -3.97
CA ARG A 151 -5.19 2.59 -3.46
C ARG A 151 -5.12 1.07 -3.50
N THR A 152 -4.21 0.53 -4.31
CA THR A 152 -3.84 -0.87 -4.27
C THR A 152 -3.34 -1.21 -2.86
N PRO A 153 -3.74 -2.33 -2.25
CA PRO A 153 -3.14 -2.78 -1.02
C PRO A 153 -1.69 -3.16 -1.32
N CYS A 154 -0.76 -2.34 -0.87
CA CYS A 154 0.65 -2.63 -0.91
C CYS A 154 0.92 -3.92 -0.11
N GLY A 155 1.53 -4.91 -0.75
CA GLY A 155 2.22 -6.01 -0.06
C GLY A 155 1.35 -7.21 0.31
N GLY A 156 0.77 -7.87 -0.69
CA GLY A 156 0.30 -9.25 -0.53
C GLY A 156 1.43 -10.24 -0.83
N GLY A 157 2.38 -10.41 0.09
CA GLY A 157 3.22 -11.61 0.05
C GLY A 157 2.31 -12.84 0.01
N ASN A 158 2.49 -13.73 -0.96
CA ASN A 158 1.66 -14.93 -1.04
C ASN A 158 1.93 -15.77 0.21
N ILE A 159 0.98 -15.80 1.15
CA ILE A 159 1.09 -16.59 2.39
C ILE A 159 1.28 -18.08 2.09
N SER A 160 0.82 -18.57 0.93
CA SER A 160 1.16 -19.93 0.51
C SER A 160 2.66 -20.11 0.29
N VAL A 161 3.35 -19.10 -0.24
CA VAL A 161 4.78 -19.10 -0.53
C VAL A 161 5.59 -18.92 0.76
N PHE A 162 5.20 -18.00 1.65
CA PHE A 162 5.82 -17.88 2.98
C PHE A 162 5.73 -19.20 3.76
N CYS A 163 4.56 -19.82 3.74
CA CYS A 163 4.36 -21.06 4.47
C CYS A 163 4.89 -22.31 3.78
N GLN A 164 5.05 -22.29 2.45
CA GLN A 164 5.87 -23.26 1.73
C GLN A 164 7.35 -23.07 2.08
N SER A 165 7.82 -21.83 2.23
CA SER A 165 9.19 -21.51 2.66
C SER A 165 9.47 -22.02 4.07
N ILE A 166 8.56 -21.83 5.03
CA ILE A 166 8.67 -22.43 6.37
C ILE A 166 8.78 -23.96 6.29
N VAL A 167 7.98 -24.61 5.42
CA VAL A 167 8.02 -26.08 5.25
C VAL A 167 9.29 -26.54 4.53
N ALA A 168 9.90 -25.71 3.68
CA ALA A 168 11.15 -26.01 2.98
C ALA A 168 12.40 -25.78 3.86
N ARG A 169 12.29 -24.97 4.91
CA ARG A 169 13.34 -24.73 5.92
C ARG A 169 13.24 -25.68 7.13
N ALA A 170 12.45 -26.74 6.98
CA ALA A 170 12.03 -27.69 8.01
C ALA A 170 12.24 -29.12 7.54
#